data_AF-A0A3D0P372-F1
#
_entry.id   AF-A0A3D0P372-F1
#
_cell.length_a   1.000
_cell.length_b   1.000
_cell.length_c   1.000
_cell.angle_alpha   90.00
_cell.angle_beta   90.00
_cell.angle_gamma   90.00
#
_symmetry.space_group_name_H-M   'P 1'
#
loop_
_entity.id
_entity.type
_entity.pdbx_description
1 polymer ?
#
loop_
_entity_poly.entity_id
_entity_poly.type
_entity_poly.pdbx_seq_one_letter_code
_entity_poly.pdbx_strand_id
1 'polypeptide(L)'
;MLELSRQANAESLLVFADTAAEGDKPSWRSFASERELDAFRQTRETFSIANAATIDGHIASVTLTMFSSSGDWVKFVSHCYRKDGSLALATKEFRTFYGHFALVEKAYFDSVGNTIDSTKQYRDLKTAEPIEVDKEWINETKHLAEGDVYKKGSDLPFWALLRKQ
;
A
#
# COMPACT_ATOMS: atom_id res chain seq x y z
N MET A 1 35.51 -0.71 -31.11
CA MET A 1 34.92 -1.55 -30.05
C MET A 1 34.60 -0.66 -28.87
N LEU A 2 33.32 -0.39 -28.63
CA LEU A 2 32.80 0.22 -27.41
C LEU A 2 31.46 -0.48 -27.19
N GLU A 3 31.49 -1.59 -26.44
CA GLU A 3 30.27 -2.20 -25.91
C GLU A 3 29.72 -1.26 -24.85
N LEU A 4 28.76 -0.43 -25.25
CA LEU A 4 27.83 0.18 -24.31
C LEU A 4 26.92 -0.95 -23.83
N SER A 5 27.27 -1.56 -22.69
CA SER A 5 26.38 -2.45 -21.97
C SER A 5 25.12 -1.65 -21.59
N ARG A 6 24.07 -1.74 -22.42
CA ARG A 6 22.70 -1.49 -21.97
C ARG A 6 22.37 -2.58 -20.97
N GLN A 7 22.74 -2.36 -19.71
CA GLN A 7 22.06 -3.02 -18.61
C GLN A 7 20.60 -2.61 -18.74
N ALA A 8 19.75 -3.55 -19.16
CA ALA A 8 18.31 -3.34 -19.12
C ALA A 8 17.95 -3.02 -17.67
N ASN A 9 17.25 -1.91 -17.44
CA ASN A 9 16.72 -1.55 -16.12
C ASN A 9 15.91 -2.75 -15.59
N ALA A 10 16.41 -3.44 -14.58
CA ALA A 10 15.78 -4.63 -14.05
C ALA A 10 14.63 -4.22 -13.14
N GLU A 11 13.42 -4.17 -13.68
CA GLU A 11 12.20 -4.05 -12.88
C GLU A 11 11.98 -5.36 -12.13
N SER A 12 11.75 -5.28 -10.82
CA SER A 12 11.38 -6.44 -10.00
C SER A 12 10.09 -6.17 -9.26
N LEU A 13 9.23 -7.18 -9.20
CA LEU A 13 8.02 -7.19 -8.39
C LEU A 13 8.26 -8.09 -7.18
N LEU A 14 8.08 -7.51 -5.99
CA LEU A 14 8.35 -8.15 -4.72
C LEU A 14 7.04 -8.28 -3.94
N VAL A 15 6.83 -9.45 -3.34
CA VAL A 15 5.61 -9.78 -2.61
C VAL A 15 5.96 -10.01 -1.14
N PHE A 16 5.21 -9.38 -0.25
CA PHE A 16 5.37 -9.52 1.20
C PHE A 16 4.02 -9.70 1.88
N ALA A 17 4.03 -10.33 3.05
CA ALA A 17 2.87 -10.33 3.94
C ALA A 17 3.31 -10.26 5.40
N ASP A 18 2.47 -9.61 6.21
CA ASP A 18 2.51 -9.80 7.65
C ASP A 18 1.91 -11.17 7.97
N THR A 19 2.72 -12.00 8.63
CA THR A 19 2.39 -13.38 8.98
C THR A 19 2.13 -13.55 10.47
N ALA A 20 2.12 -12.47 11.25
CA ALA A 20 1.73 -12.50 12.65
C ALA A 20 0.25 -12.91 12.79
N ALA A 21 -0.13 -13.45 13.95
CA ALA A 21 -1.54 -13.63 14.26
C ALA A 21 -2.22 -12.27 14.50
N GLU A 22 -3.54 -12.22 14.39
CA GLU A 22 -4.29 -10.99 14.66
C GLU A 22 -4.05 -10.53 16.11
N GLY A 23 -3.68 -9.26 16.27
CA GLY A 23 -3.34 -8.67 17.58
C GLY A 23 -1.88 -8.83 18.02
N ASP A 24 -1.11 -9.70 17.37
CA ASP A 24 0.33 -9.82 17.63
C ASP A 24 1.14 -8.70 16.96
N LYS A 25 2.39 -8.56 17.38
CA LYS A 25 3.34 -7.66 16.73
C LYS A 25 3.58 -8.11 15.28
N PRO A 26 3.54 -7.20 14.28
CA PRO A 26 3.77 -7.54 12.89
C PRO A 26 5.07 -8.31 12.63
N SER A 27 4.99 -9.34 11.79
CA SER A 27 6.09 -10.21 11.38
C SER A 27 6.05 -10.39 9.86
N TRP A 28 6.66 -9.43 9.17
CA TRP A 28 6.73 -9.40 7.71
C TRP A 28 7.67 -10.49 7.15
N ARG A 29 7.22 -11.14 6.07
CA ARG A 29 7.97 -12.13 5.28
C ARG A 29 7.87 -11.80 3.79
N SER A 30 8.92 -12.13 3.03
CA SER A 30 8.90 -12.12 1.55
C SER A 30 8.44 -13.45 0.96
N PHE A 31 7.79 -13.38 -0.19
CA PHE A 31 7.35 -14.49 -1.00
C PHE A 31 7.91 -14.31 -2.42
N ALA A 32 8.23 -15.42 -3.09
CA ALA A 32 8.79 -15.38 -4.44
C ALA A 32 7.76 -14.95 -5.49
N SER A 33 6.47 -15.11 -5.20
CA SER A 33 5.37 -14.72 -6.10
C SER A 33 4.05 -14.60 -5.33
N GLU A 34 3.04 -13.97 -5.97
CA GLU A 34 1.67 -13.94 -5.45
C GLU A 34 1.09 -15.35 -5.27
N ARG A 35 1.41 -16.28 -6.17
CA ARG A 35 1.00 -17.69 -6.07
C ARG A 35 1.53 -18.37 -4.80
N GLU A 36 2.77 -18.09 -4.40
CA GLU A 36 3.34 -18.65 -3.16
C GLU A 36 2.65 -18.05 -1.94
N LEU A 37 2.37 -16.74 -1.95
CA LEU A 37 1.60 -16.09 -0.90
C LEU A 37 0.19 -16.69 -0.81
N ASP A 38 -0.50 -16.90 -1.92
CA ASP A 38 -1.83 -17.51 -1.93
C ASP A 38 -1.81 -18.94 -1.38
N ALA A 39 -0.82 -19.75 -1.74
CA ALA A 39 -0.64 -21.09 -1.18
C ALA A 39 -0.40 -21.05 0.34
N PHE A 40 0.38 -20.10 0.83
CA PHE A 40 0.56 -19.88 2.26
C PHE A 40 -0.76 -19.50 2.94
N ARG A 41 -1.54 -18.60 2.32
CA ARG A 41 -2.82 -18.10 2.84
C ARG A 41 -3.90 -19.16 2.94
N GLN A 42 -3.79 -20.28 2.21
CA GLN A 42 -4.67 -21.44 2.38
C GLN A 42 -4.49 -22.15 3.73
N THR A 43 -3.35 -21.95 4.40
CA THR A 43 -3.03 -22.60 5.68
C THR A 43 -3.06 -21.64 6.87
N ARG A 44 -2.94 -20.33 6.61
CA ARG A 44 -2.90 -19.30 7.64
C ARG A 44 -3.36 -17.98 7.05
N GLU A 45 -4.34 -17.35 7.68
CA GLU A 45 -4.80 -16.04 7.25
C GLU A 45 -3.71 -14.97 7.42
N THR A 46 -3.70 -14.01 6.50
CA THR A 46 -2.86 -12.81 6.54
C THR A 46 -3.74 -11.61 6.23
N PHE A 47 -3.73 -10.62 7.11
CA PHE A 47 -4.59 -9.44 6.99
C PHE A 47 -3.86 -8.21 6.43
N SER A 48 -2.55 -8.30 6.23
CA SER A 48 -1.74 -7.26 5.59
C SER A 48 -0.78 -7.86 4.59
N ILE A 49 -0.81 -7.37 3.37
CA ILE A 49 0.12 -7.74 2.29
C ILE A 49 0.76 -6.48 1.70
N ALA A 50 1.93 -6.63 1.10
CA ALA A 50 2.58 -5.56 0.37
C ALA A 50 3.12 -6.07 -0.97
N ASN A 51 2.84 -5.33 -2.03
CA ASN A 51 3.49 -5.49 -3.32
C ASN A 51 4.38 -4.28 -3.57
N ALA A 52 5.65 -4.51 -3.89
CA ALA A 52 6.62 -3.46 -4.17
C ALA A 52 7.22 -3.64 -5.56
N ALA A 53 7.31 -2.55 -6.32
CA ALA A 53 8.06 -2.50 -7.57
C ALA A 53 9.38 -1.77 -7.35
N THR A 54 10.46 -2.33 -7.86
CA THR A 54 11.78 -1.69 -7.88
C THR A 54 12.22 -1.34 -9.30
N ILE A 55 12.95 -0.24 -9.42
CA ILE A 55 13.60 0.20 -10.67
C ILE A 55 15.05 0.50 -10.31
N ASP A 56 16.00 -0.13 -11.00
CA ASP A 56 17.44 0.01 -10.75
C ASP A 56 17.82 -0.23 -9.27
N GLY A 57 17.19 -1.22 -8.63
CA GLY A 57 17.40 -1.57 -7.22
C GLY A 57 16.78 -0.61 -6.20
N HIS A 58 16.08 0.44 -6.64
CA HIS A 58 15.38 1.39 -5.77
C HIS A 58 13.89 1.09 -5.76
N ILE A 59 13.23 1.22 -4.60
CA ILE A 59 11.76 1.15 -4.53
C ILE A 59 11.18 2.31 -5.34
N ALA A 60 10.38 1.99 -6.34
CA ALA A 60 9.64 2.97 -7.14
C ALA A 60 8.20 3.10 -6.65
N SER A 61 7.56 1.98 -6.30
CA SER A 61 6.21 1.99 -5.76
C SER A 61 5.97 0.85 -4.78
N VAL A 62 5.01 1.06 -3.88
CA VAL A 62 4.51 0.06 -2.93
C VAL A 62 3.02 0.20 -2.82
N THR A 63 2.29 -0.90 -2.81
CA THR A 63 0.90 -0.95 -2.37
C THR A 63 0.79 -1.87 -1.17
N LEU A 64 0.37 -1.31 -0.04
CA LEU A 64 -0.05 -2.04 1.14
C LEU A 64 -1.54 -2.33 1.03
N THR A 65 -1.95 -3.58 1.19
CA THR A 65 -3.36 -3.95 1.25
C THR A 65 -3.66 -4.55 2.61
N MET A 66 -4.66 -4.00 3.29
CA MET A 66 -5.14 -4.45 4.59
C MET A 66 -6.60 -4.88 4.48
N PHE A 67 -6.94 -6.01 5.08
CA PHE A 67 -8.26 -6.61 5.03
C PHE A 67 -8.84 -6.71 6.44
N SER A 68 -10.15 -6.59 6.57
CA SER A 68 -10.82 -7.03 7.80
C SER A 68 -10.88 -8.55 7.84
N SER A 69 -10.87 -9.13 9.04
CA SER A 69 -11.11 -10.57 9.23
C SER A 69 -12.52 -10.97 8.80
N SER A 70 -13.50 -10.06 8.87
CA SER A 70 -14.86 -10.29 8.38
C SER A 70 -15.02 -10.21 6.85
N GLY A 71 -14.08 -9.58 6.14
CA GLY A 71 -14.19 -9.27 4.71
C GLY A 71 -15.06 -8.04 4.38
N ASP A 72 -15.62 -7.33 5.36
CA ASP A 72 -16.52 -6.19 5.16
C ASP A 72 -15.83 -4.91 4.67
N TRP A 73 -14.52 -4.83 4.84
CA TRP A 73 -13.73 -3.72 4.33
C TRP A 73 -12.33 -4.14 3.87
N VAL A 74 -11.79 -3.34 2.96
CA VAL A 74 -10.40 -3.43 2.49
C VAL A 74 -9.83 -2.02 2.35
N LYS A 75 -8.55 -1.88 2.67
CA LYS A 75 -7.80 -0.64 2.56
C LYS A 75 -6.55 -0.84 1.72
N PHE A 76 -6.33 0.06 0.79
CA PHE A 76 -5.12 0.14 -0.02
C PHE A 76 -4.37 1.41 0.36
N VAL A 77 -3.06 1.31 0.59
CA VAL A 77 -2.19 2.47 0.73
C VAL A 77 -1.04 2.33 -0.25
N SER A 78 -1.16 3.04 -1.36
CA SER A 78 -0.16 3.09 -2.41
C SER A 78 0.79 4.26 -2.20
N HIS A 79 2.07 4.01 -2.38
CA HIS A 79 3.17 4.96 -2.28
C HIS A 79 3.94 4.94 -3.60
N CYS A 80 4.27 6.12 -4.13
CA CYS A 80 5.21 6.28 -5.22
C CYS A 80 6.40 7.08 -4.71
N TYR A 81 7.60 6.51 -4.83
CA TYR A 81 8.84 7.09 -4.32
C TYR A 81 9.69 7.65 -5.46
N ARG A 82 10.46 8.68 -5.14
CA ARG A 82 11.54 9.17 -5.99
C ARG A 82 12.76 8.26 -5.84
N LYS A 83 13.73 8.42 -6.75
CA LYS A 83 15.00 7.66 -6.69
C LYS A 83 15.77 7.83 -5.38
N ASP A 84 15.65 8.98 -4.72
CA ASP A 84 16.26 9.24 -3.42
C ASP A 84 15.52 8.60 -2.23
N GLY A 85 14.42 7.89 -2.49
CA GLY A 85 13.59 7.24 -1.49
C GLY A 85 12.58 8.16 -0.81
N SER A 86 12.51 9.45 -1.17
CA SER A 86 11.46 10.36 -0.69
C SER A 86 10.12 10.06 -1.36
N LEU A 87 9.03 10.17 -0.61
CA LEU A 87 7.68 9.97 -1.13
C LEU A 87 7.29 11.12 -2.06
N ALA A 88 6.80 10.80 -3.26
CA ALA A 88 6.24 11.77 -4.21
C ALA A 88 4.72 11.83 -4.14
N LEU A 89 4.07 10.68 -3.94
CA LEU A 89 2.63 10.52 -3.96
C LEU A 89 2.22 9.40 -3.01
N ALA A 90 1.19 9.63 -2.21
CA ALA A 90 0.43 8.57 -1.57
C ALA A 90 -1.04 8.61 -1.98
N THR A 91 -1.61 7.44 -2.20
CA THR A 91 -3.05 7.23 -2.38
C THR A 91 -3.53 6.26 -1.31
N LYS A 92 -4.47 6.69 -0.49
CA LYS A 92 -5.22 5.83 0.42
C LYS A 92 -6.59 5.57 -0.20
N GLU A 93 -6.99 4.33 -0.25
CA GLU A 93 -8.33 3.93 -0.68
C GLU A 93 -8.91 2.96 0.34
N PHE A 94 -10.01 3.36 0.97
CA PHE A 94 -10.77 2.53 1.89
C PHE A 94 -12.10 2.16 1.25
N ARG A 95 -12.39 0.87 1.10
CA ARG A 95 -13.64 0.34 0.56
C ARG A 95 -14.38 -0.41 1.64
N THR A 96 -15.67 -0.15 1.78
CA THR A 96 -16.48 -0.84 2.78
C THR A 96 -17.91 -1.10 2.32
N PHE A 97 -18.45 -2.26 2.71
CA PHE A 97 -19.86 -2.55 2.51
C PHE A 97 -20.76 -1.81 3.51
N TYR A 98 -20.20 -1.26 4.60
CA TYR A 98 -20.93 -0.40 5.52
C TYR A 98 -21.15 0.98 4.85
N GLY A 99 -22.37 1.24 4.40
CA GLY A 99 -22.68 2.46 3.63
C GLY A 99 -22.28 2.41 2.15
N HIS A 100 -21.74 1.29 1.67
CA HIS A 100 -21.49 0.97 0.25
C HIS A 100 -20.67 1.99 -0.55
N PHE A 101 -19.55 2.46 -0.02
CA PHE A 101 -18.71 3.46 -0.70
C PHE A 101 -17.20 3.19 -0.58
N ALA A 102 -16.44 3.91 -1.40
CA ALA A 102 -14.99 4.01 -1.34
C ALA A 102 -14.58 5.44 -0.95
N LEU A 103 -13.72 5.58 0.07
CA LEU A 103 -13.03 6.82 0.38
C LEU A 103 -11.65 6.79 -0.28
N VAL A 104 -11.38 7.73 -1.18
CA VAL A 104 -10.09 7.92 -1.85
C VAL A 104 -9.47 9.22 -1.38
N GLU A 105 -8.28 9.14 -0.79
CA GLU A 105 -7.44 10.27 -0.41
C GLU A 105 -6.14 10.21 -1.20
N LYS A 106 -5.82 11.30 -1.91
CA LYS A 106 -4.57 11.44 -2.65
C LYS A 106 -3.79 12.60 -2.07
N ALA A 107 -2.49 12.43 -1.87
CA ALA A 107 -1.61 13.50 -1.41
C ALA A 107 -0.28 13.48 -2.17
N TYR A 108 0.14 14.65 -2.65
CA TYR A 108 1.43 14.86 -3.29
C TYR A 108 2.38 15.52 -2.31
N PHE A 109 3.64 15.14 -2.36
CA PHE A 109 4.65 15.60 -1.40
C PHE A 109 5.84 16.22 -2.11
N ASP A 110 6.48 17.21 -1.49
CA ASP A 110 7.80 17.66 -1.89
C ASP A 110 8.89 16.62 -1.50
N SER A 111 10.14 16.90 -1.83
CA SER A 111 11.28 16.01 -1.52
C SER A 111 11.63 15.96 -0.02
N VAL A 112 11.18 16.94 0.77
CA VAL A 112 11.38 16.98 2.23
C VAL A 112 10.24 16.23 2.96
N GLY A 113 9.13 15.99 2.27
CA GLY A 113 7.97 15.26 2.77
C GLY A 113 6.82 16.17 3.24
N ASN A 114 6.80 17.45 2.85
CA ASN A 114 5.63 18.31 3.07
C ASN A 114 4.58 18.06 1.99
N THR A 115 3.30 18.11 2.38
CA THR A 115 2.20 17.99 1.42
C THR A 115 2.13 19.25 0.54
N ILE A 116 2.19 19.07 -0.77
CA ILE A 116 2.01 20.14 -1.77
C ILE A 116 0.53 20.31 -2.09
N ASP A 117 -0.17 19.20 -2.27
CA ASP A 117 -1.58 19.16 -2.64
C ASP A 117 -2.22 17.87 -2.11
N SER A 118 -3.52 17.92 -1.86
CA SER A 118 -4.27 16.74 -1.46
C SER A 118 -5.73 16.82 -1.85
N THR A 119 -6.30 15.67 -2.23
CA THR A 119 -7.71 15.52 -2.55
C THR A 119 -8.32 14.43 -1.69
N LYS A 120 -9.59 14.61 -1.33
CA LYS A 120 -10.40 13.61 -0.62
C LYS A 120 -11.74 13.47 -1.31
N GLN A 121 -12.16 12.24 -1.58
CA GLN A 121 -13.42 11.98 -2.27
C GLN A 121 -14.07 10.69 -1.80
N TYR A 122 -15.38 10.74 -1.55
CA TYR A 122 -16.21 9.56 -1.37
C TYR A 122 -16.85 9.19 -2.70
N ARG A 123 -16.90 7.89 -3.02
CA ARG A 123 -17.42 7.36 -4.28
C ARG A 123 -18.31 6.17 -4.02
N ASP A 124 -19.40 6.03 -4.77
CA ASP A 124 -20.21 4.81 -4.75
C ASP A 124 -19.35 3.60 -5.15
N LEU A 125 -19.46 2.48 -4.42
CA LEU A 125 -18.62 1.30 -4.71
C LEU A 125 -18.88 0.66 -6.06
N LYS A 126 -20.10 0.79 -6.58
CA LYS A 126 -20.54 0.13 -7.81
C LYS A 126 -20.31 1.02 -9.03
N THR A 127 -20.66 2.29 -8.97
CA THR A 127 -20.57 3.22 -10.10
C THR A 127 -19.26 4.01 -10.14
N ALA A 128 -18.53 4.05 -9.02
CA ALA A 128 -17.36 4.92 -8.80
C ALA A 128 -17.66 6.43 -8.92
N GLU A 129 -18.93 6.81 -9.00
CA GLU A 129 -19.34 8.21 -9.06
C GLU A 129 -19.16 8.88 -7.69
N PRO A 130 -18.86 10.19 -7.65
CA PRO A 130 -18.76 10.93 -6.39
C PRO A 130 -20.09 10.90 -5.64
N ILE A 131 -20.04 10.68 -4.32
CA ILE A 131 -21.22 10.74 -3.46
C ILE A 131 -20.95 11.62 -2.23
N GLU A 132 -22.03 12.08 -1.60
CA GLU A 132 -21.98 12.61 -0.25
C GLU A 132 -22.23 11.49 0.75
N VAL A 133 -21.47 11.49 1.86
CA VAL A 133 -21.62 10.54 2.96
C VAL A 133 -21.98 11.31 4.20
N ASP A 134 -22.87 10.74 5.01
CA ASP A 134 -23.31 11.34 6.26
C ASP A 134 -22.13 11.62 7.21
N LYS A 135 -22.16 12.77 7.88
CA LYS A 135 -21.05 13.26 8.72
C LYS A 135 -20.86 12.44 9.99
N GLU A 136 -21.94 11.95 10.59
CA GLU A 136 -21.89 11.10 11.77
C GLU A 136 -21.20 9.78 11.41
N TRP A 137 -21.59 9.21 10.27
CA TRP A 137 -20.97 8.00 9.73
C TRP A 137 -19.47 8.19 9.43
N ILE A 138 -19.08 9.33 8.83
CA ILE A 138 -17.67 9.67 8.61
C ILE A 138 -16.89 9.66 9.93
N ASN A 139 -17.48 10.21 10.99
CA ASN A 139 -16.82 10.30 12.28
C ASN A 139 -16.65 8.93 12.94
N GLU A 140 -17.68 8.09 12.89
CA GLU A 140 -17.66 6.73 13.44
C GLU A 140 -16.62 5.84 12.75
N THR A 141 -16.43 5.98 11.45
CA THR A 141 -15.59 5.06 10.65
C THR A 141 -14.23 5.62 10.27
N LYS A 142 -13.94 6.88 10.62
CA LYS A 142 -12.67 7.54 10.33
C LYS A 142 -11.47 6.68 10.72
N HIS A 143 -11.51 6.06 11.90
CA HIS A 143 -10.44 5.22 12.42
C HIS A 143 -10.18 3.96 11.58
N LEU A 144 -11.20 3.44 10.87
CA LEU A 144 -11.05 2.31 9.95
C LEU A 144 -10.35 2.72 8.65
N ALA A 145 -10.59 3.95 8.20
CA ALA A 145 -10.01 4.51 6.99
C ALA A 145 -8.59 5.07 7.19
N GLU A 146 -8.13 5.21 8.44
CA GLU A 146 -6.76 5.61 8.73
C GLU A 146 -5.76 4.59 8.15
N GLY A 147 -4.64 5.06 7.64
CA GLY A 147 -3.61 4.23 7.02
C GLY A 147 -2.28 4.95 7.01
N ASP A 148 -1.21 4.19 7.29
CA ASP A 148 0.12 4.75 7.44
C ASP A 148 0.70 5.20 6.10
N VAL A 149 1.07 6.47 6.03
CA VAL A 149 1.79 7.04 4.89
C VAL A 149 3.28 7.15 5.26
N TYR A 150 4.09 6.31 4.62
CA TYR A 150 5.54 6.25 4.84
C TYR A 150 6.22 7.28 3.93
N LYS A 151 6.75 8.35 4.52
CA LYS A 151 7.37 9.46 3.75
C LYS A 151 8.74 9.09 3.17
N LYS A 152 9.36 8.02 3.65
CA LYS A 152 10.58 7.45 3.09
C LYS A 152 10.41 5.95 2.87
N GLY A 153 10.99 5.44 1.79
CA GLY A 153 11.02 3.99 1.54
C GLY A 153 11.68 3.20 2.69
N SER A 154 12.63 3.82 3.39
CA SER A 154 13.28 3.23 4.58
C SER A 154 12.36 2.98 5.76
N ASP A 155 11.22 3.65 5.80
CA ASP A 155 10.28 3.60 6.92
C ASP A 155 9.24 2.48 6.72
N LEU A 156 9.21 1.86 5.52
CA LEU A 156 8.31 0.75 5.22
C LEU A 156 8.50 -0.41 6.20
N PRO A 157 7.42 -1.09 6.60
CA PRO A 157 7.46 -2.07 7.69
C PRO A 157 8.25 -3.34 7.32
N PHE A 158 8.45 -3.59 6.01
CA PHE A 158 9.26 -4.69 5.47
C PHE A 158 10.64 -4.23 4.95
N TRP A 159 11.06 -2.99 5.18
CA TRP A 159 12.32 -2.43 4.66
C TRP A 159 13.55 -3.31 4.97
N ALA A 160 13.58 -3.93 6.15
CA ALA A 160 14.67 -4.81 6.56
C ALA A 160 14.82 -6.07 5.68
N LEU A 161 13.76 -6.49 4.98
CA LEU A 161 13.78 -7.66 4.08
C LEU A 161 14.38 -7.32 2.71
N LEU A 162 14.27 -6.07 2.27
CA LEU A 162 14.81 -5.62 0.97
C LEU A 162 16.34 -5.61 0.93
N ARG A 163 16.99 -5.44 2.08
CA ARG A 163 18.46 -5.45 2.21
C ARG A 163 19.07 -6.85 2.23
N LYS A 164 18.24 -7.90 2.29
CA LYS A 164 18.66 -9.30 2.41
C LYS A 164 18.49 -10.09 1.10
N GLN A 165 17.99 -9.45 0.05
CA GLN A 165 17.81 -10.05 -1.28
C GLN A 165 19.07 -9.90 -2.13
#